data_AF-A0A949CQ38-F1
#
_entry.id   AF-A0A949CQ38-F1
#
_cell.length_a   1.000
_cell.length_b   1.000
_cell.length_c   1.000
_cell.angle_alpha   90.00
_cell.angle_beta   90.00
_cell.angle_gamma   90.00
#
_symmetry.space_group_name_H-M   'P 1'
#
loop_
_entity.id
_entity.type
_entity.pdbx_description
1 polymer ?
#
loop_
_entity_poly.entity_id
_entity_poly.type
_entity_poly.pdbx_seq_one_letter_code
_entity_poly.pdbx_strand_id
1 'polypeptide(L)'
;SENGTRHLIVQWRIEMDLENANQVGPAAIEEILSWVRREYGHGACCVWSTDIEVISPKEFPKKWQEEDTILGDFLRTATDGRKSLGKNINLKPIIESETPGSPMWHSLLVNEEPAALNAMLDRSTLLGVDMLRGHKVDLLAPTRRFGGIKS
;
A
#
# COMPACT_ATOMS: atom_id res chain seq x y z
N SER A 1 -27.45 0.72 24.15
CA SER A 1 -26.61 0.30 23.00
C SER A 1 -25.94 -1.02 23.38
N GLU A 2 -26.34 -2.11 22.73
CA GLU A 2 -26.23 -3.49 23.22
C GLU A 2 -24.96 -4.24 22.74
N ASN A 3 -23.83 -3.54 22.57
CA ASN A 3 -22.61 -4.12 21.98
C ASN A 3 -21.38 -4.13 22.92
N GLY A 4 -21.55 -3.89 24.22
CA GLY A 4 -20.44 -3.62 25.15
C GLY A 4 -19.75 -4.81 25.82
N THR A 5 -19.79 -6.03 25.27
CA THR A 5 -19.25 -7.23 25.96
C THR A 5 -18.45 -8.21 25.10
N ARG A 6 -18.19 -7.93 23.81
CA ARG A 6 -17.51 -8.87 22.91
C ARG A 6 -16.21 -8.32 22.36
N HIS A 7 -15.22 -9.19 22.25
CA HIS A 7 -13.99 -8.94 21.50
C HIS A 7 -14.32 -8.84 20.00
N LEU A 8 -13.65 -7.91 19.31
CA LEU A 8 -13.79 -7.72 17.86
C LEU A 8 -12.47 -8.04 17.18
N ILE A 9 -12.54 -8.65 16.00
CA ILE A 9 -11.41 -8.78 15.09
C ILE A 9 -11.70 -7.88 13.89
N VAL A 10 -10.80 -6.95 13.61
CA VAL A 10 -11.03 -5.87 12.65
C VAL A 10 -9.86 -5.79 11.68
N GLN A 11 -10.18 -5.73 10.39
CA GLN A 11 -9.29 -5.22 9.35
C GLN A 11 -9.74 -3.81 9.00
N TRP A 12 -8.81 -2.87 8.97
CA TRP A 12 -9.10 -1.49 8.63
C TRP A 12 -8.90 -1.28 7.14
N ARG A 13 -9.79 -0.52 6.52
CA ARG A 13 -9.65 -0.07 5.14
C ARG A 13 -9.72 1.44 5.12
N ILE A 14 -8.66 2.07 4.65
CA ILE A 14 -8.50 3.53 4.74
C ILE A 14 -8.35 4.08 3.34
N GLU A 15 -9.19 5.05 3.01
CA GLU A 15 -9.03 5.90 1.84
C GLU A 15 -8.23 7.13 2.27
N MET A 16 -7.11 7.37 1.59
CA MET A 16 -6.26 8.52 1.88
C MET A 16 -6.61 9.69 0.98
N ASP A 17 -6.69 10.88 1.58
CA ASP A 17 -6.63 12.12 0.82
C ASP A 17 -5.20 12.31 0.27
N LEU A 18 -5.10 12.30 -1.06
CA LEU A 18 -3.84 12.32 -1.79
C LEU A 18 -3.05 13.60 -1.59
N GLU A 19 -3.69 14.68 -1.14
CA GLU A 19 -2.97 15.90 -0.80
C GLU A 19 -1.99 15.71 0.36
N ASN A 20 -2.26 14.73 1.24
CA ASN A 20 -1.42 14.37 2.39
C ASN A 20 -0.72 13.01 2.23
N ALA A 21 -0.78 12.37 1.05
CA ALA A 21 -0.24 11.03 0.85
C ALA A 21 1.26 10.90 1.14
N ASN A 22 2.01 12.01 1.05
CA ASN A 22 3.43 12.05 1.40
C ASN A 22 3.73 11.73 2.88
N GLN A 23 2.71 11.67 3.74
CA GLN A 23 2.87 11.40 5.18
C GLN A 23 2.63 9.93 5.55
N VAL A 24 2.15 9.10 4.62
CA VAL A 24 1.69 7.75 4.93
C VAL A 24 2.36 6.73 4.01
N GLY A 25 3.63 6.44 4.31
CA GLY A 25 4.34 5.31 3.70
C GLY A 25 4.05 3.99 4.43
N PRO A 26 4.56 2.86 3.92
CA PRO A 26 4.41 1.55 4.55
C PRO A 26 4.84 1.53 6.02
N ALA A 27 5.94 2.21 6.36
CA ALA A 27 6.44 2.30 7.74
C ALA A 27 5.47 3.06 8.67
N ALA A 28 4.81 4.11 8.17
CA ALA A 28 3.81 4.86 8.95
C ALA A 28 2.57 4.00 9.21
N ILE A 29 2.15 3.18 8.23
CA ILE A 29 1.04 2.24 8.40
C ILE A 29 1.36 1.17 9.46
N GLU A 30 2.57 0.62 9.46
CA GLU A 30 3.01 -0.32 10.49
C GLU A 30 3.04 0.30 11.89
N GLU A 31 3.51 1.55 12.00
CA GLU A 31 3.51 2.30 13.25
C GLU A 31 2.08 2.54 13.75
N ILE A 32 1.17 2.95 12.86
CA ILE A 32 -0.25 3.16 13.18
C ILE A 32 -0.89 1.84 13.62
N LEU A 33 -0.65 0.74 12.90
CA LEU A 33 -1.20 -0.57 13.27
C LEU A 33 -0.70 -1.02 14.64
N SER A 34 0.59 -0.81 14.94
CA SER A 34 1.18 -1.08 16.25
C SER A 34 0.53 -0.21 17.34
N TRP A 35 0.30 1.07 17.05
CA TRP A 35 -0.39 1.99 17.95
C TRP A 35 -1.83 1.56 18.22
N VAL A 36 -2.63 1.24 17.20
CA VAL A 36 -4.03 0.79 17.33
C VAL A 36 -4.10 -0.50 18.16
N ARG A 37 -3.19 -1.45 17.92
CA ARG A 37 -3.10 -2.69 18.71
C ARG A 37 -2.76 -2.41 20.17
N ARG A 38 -1.86 -1.45 20.43
CA ARG A 38 -1.51 -1.07 21.79
C ARG A 38 -2.68 -0.39 22.51
N GLU A 39 -3.41 0.48 21.82
CA GLU A 39 -4.47 1.30 22.41
C GLU A 39 -5.78 0.52 22.64
N TYR A 40 -6.13 -0.37 21.69
CA TYR A 40 -7.42 -1.05 21.69
C TYR A 40 -7.33 -2.58 21.82
N GLY A 41 -6.14 -3.16 21.82
CA GLY A 41 -5.93 -4.61 21.87
C GLY A 41 -6.06 -5.24 23.26
N HIS A 42 -6.40 -4.47 24.29
CA HIS A 42 -6.47 -4.94 25.68
C HIS A 42 -7.81 -4.62 26.37
N GLY A 43 -8.08 -5.28 27.50
CA GLY A 43 -9.28 -5.07 28.32
C GLY A 43 -10.43 -6.03 28.01
N ALA A 44 -11.55 -5.85 28.72
CA ALA A 44 -12.71 -6.76 28.67
C ALA A 44 -13.45 -6.74 27.31
N CYS A 45 -13.23 -5.72 26.47
CA CYS A 45 -13.82 -5.58 25.13
C CYS A 45 -12.77 -5.04 24.17
N CYS A 46 -11.76 -5.85 23.87
CA CYS A 46 -10.68 -5.44 22.98
C CYS A 46 -11.04 -5.57 21.49
N VAL A 47 -10.39 -4.70 20.69
CA VAL A 47 -10.41 -4.70 19.24
C VAL A 47 -9.06 -5.20 18.74
N TRP A 48 -9.04 -6.43 18.24
CA TRP A 48 -7.89 -7.04 17.62
C TRP A 48 -7.78 -6.58 16.17
N SER A 49 -6.87 -5.64 15.94
CA SER A 49 -6.58 -5.13 14.60
C SER A 49 -5.61 -6.05 13.88
N THR A 50 -6.06 -6.65 12.79
CA THR A 50 -5.26 -7.60 12.00
C THR A 50 -4.35 -6.88 11.02
N ASP A 51 -4.89 -5.89 10.30
CA ASP A 51 -4.20 -5.22 9.21
C ASP A 51 -4.83 -3.85 8.90
N ILE A 52 -4.09 -3.00 8.21
CA ILE A 52 -4.56 -1.73 7.63
C ILE A 52 -4.30 -1.78 6.12
N GLU A 53 -5.37 -1.88 5.35
CA GLU A 53 -5.33 -1.77 3.89
C GLU A 53 -5.52 -0.30 3.49
N VAL A 54 -4.53 0.27 2.80
CA VAL A 54 -4.67 1.57 2.14
C VAL A 54 -5.28 1.35 0.75
N ILE A 55 -6.47 1.92 0.55
CA ILE A 55 -7.17 1.86 -0.73
C ILE A 55 -6.55 2.92 -1.65
N SER A 56 -6.00 2.48 -2.78
CA SER A 56 -5.56 3.38 -3.84
C SER A 56 -6.74 4.20 -4.34
N PRO A 57 -6.56 5.51 -4.59
CA PRO A 57 -7.59 6.31 -5.23
C PRO A 57 -7.90 5.79 -6.64
N LYS A 58 -9.13 6.06 -7.10
CA LYS A 58 -9.51 5.80 -8.49
C LYS A 58 -8.78 6.72 -9.47
N GLU A 59 -8.49 7.94 -9.04
CA GLU A 59 -7.80 8.96 -9.84
C GLU A 59 -6.75 9.67 -8.99
N PHE A 60 -5.53 9.79 -9.51
CA PHE A 60 -4.48 10.60 -8.90
C PHE A 60 -4.65 12.08 -9.27
N PRO A 61 -4.16 13.03 -8.46
CA PRO A 61 -4.32 14.46 -8.73
C PRO A 61 -3.76 14.84 -10.10
N LYS A 62 -4.54 15.57 -10.90
CA LYS A 62 -4.15 16.00 -12.26
C LYS A 62 -2.81 16.71 -12.29
N LYS A 63 -2.57 17.58 -11.30
CA LYS A 63 -1.28 18.27 -11.10
C LYS A 63 -0.09 17.31 -11.18
N TRP A 64 -0.16 16.13 -10.56
CA TRP A 64 0.93 15.14 -10.58
C TRP A 64 1.07 14.42 -11.92
N GLN A 65 -0.03 14.26 -12.65
CA GLN A 65 -0.03 13.62 -13.96
C GLN A 65 0.43 14.56 -15.07
N GLU A 66 0.29 15.86 -14.89
CA GLU A 66 0.67 16.90 -15.85
C GLU A 66 2.12 17.38 -15.66
N GLU A 67 2.72 17.07 -14.51
CA GLU A 67 4.13 17.34 -14.24
C GLU A 67 5.05 16.62 -15.25
N ASP A 68 6.08 17.34 -15.72
CA ASP A 68 7.15 16.80 -16.57
C ASP A 68 8.25 16.19 -15.69
N THR A 69 7.88 15.13 -14.97
CA THR A 69 8.74 14.42 -14.02
C THR A 69 8.59 12.91 -14.19
N ILE A 70 9.53 12.14 -13.63
CA ILE A 70 9.44 10.67 -13.60
C ILE A 70 8.13 10.21 -12.93
N LEU A 71 7.66 10.92 -11.89
CA LEU A 71 6.37 10.65 -11.27
C LEU A 71 5.21 10.88 -12.24
N GLY A 72 5.23 11.98 -13.00
CA GLY A 72 4.23 12.26 -14.02
C GLY A 72 4.20 11.20 -15.12
N ASP A 73 5.36 10.84 -15.66
CA ASP A 73 5.51 9.76 -16.65
C ASP A 73 5.01 8.42 -16.12
N PHE A 74 5.33 8.09 -14.87
CA PHE A 74 4.88 6.88 -14.21
C PHE A 74 3.35 6.84 -14.09
N LEU A 75 2.73 7.92 -13.62
CA LEU A 75 1.28 7.99 -13.43
C LEU A 75 0.51 7.94 -14.76
N ARG A 76 1.02 8.61 -15.80
CA ARG A 76 0.46 8.51 -17.17
C ARG A 76 0.54 7.07 -17.68
N THR A 77 1.71 6.45 -17.56
CA THR A 77 1.94 5.05 -17.96
C THR A 77 1.07 4.07 -17.18
N ALA A 78 0.93 4.24 -15.87
CA ALA A 78 0.09 3.39 -15.02
C ALA A 78 -1.40 3.51 -15.39
N THR A 79 -1.84 4.72 -15.73
CA THR A 79 -3.22 4.97 -16.18
C THR A 79 -3.51 4.31 -17.52
N ASP A 80 -2.61 4.44 -18.49
CA ASP A 80 -2.74 3.80 -19.80
C ASP A 80 -2.61 2.27 -19.70
N GLY A 81 -1.72 1.80 -18.83
CA GLY A 81 -1.57 0.40 -18.46
C GLY A 81 -2.85 -0.17 -17.88
N ARG A 82 -3.53 0.52 -16.94
CA ARG A 82 -4.82 0.05 -16.39
C ARG A 82 -5.89 -0.12 -17.47
N LYS A 83 -5.93 0.77 -18.47
CA LYS A 83 -6.88 0.69 -19.59
C LYS A 83 -6.57 -0.44 -20.59
N SER A 84 -5.28 -0.70 -20.84
CA SER A 84 -4.82 -1.64 -21.88
C SER A 84 -4.49 -3.04 -21.34
N LEU A 85 -3.76 -3.10 -20.22
CA LEU A 85 -3.21 -4.31 -19.61
C LEU A 85 -4.16 -4.98 -18.61
N GLY A 86 -5.08 -4.24 -17.98
CA GLY A 86 -6.04 -4.80 -17.01
C GLY A 86 -6.94 -5.93 -17.54
N LYS A 87 -6.90 -6.20 -18.86
CA LYS A 87 -7.61 -7.30 -19.49
C LYS A 87 -6.76 -8.57 -19.72
N ASN A 88 -5.44 -8.48 -19.84
CA ASN A 88 -4.54 -9.63 -20.09
C ASN A 88 -3.06 -9.24 -19.87
N ILE A 89 -2.62 -9.17 -18.61
CA ILE A 89 -1.18 -9.08 -18.29
C ILE A 89 -0.55 -10.45 -18.49
N ASN A 90 0.43 -10.54 -19.40
CA ASN A 90 1.24 -11.72 -19.60
C ASN A 90 2.65 -11.48 -19.06
N LEU A 91 2.94 -12.01 -17.86
CA LEU A 91 4.25 -11.88 -17.23
C LEU A 91 5.24 -12.97 -17.65
N LYS A 92 4.82 -13.94 -18.48
CA LYS A 92 5.70 -15.02 -18.95
C LYS A 92 7.02 -14.52 -19.54
N PRO A 93 7.07 -13.43 -20.34
CA PRO A 93 8.33 -12.95 -20.91
C PRO A 93 9.37 -12.47 -19.89
N ILE A 94 9.00 -12.28 -18.62
CA ILE A 94 9.93 -11.87 -17.55
C ILE A 94 10.80 -13.05 -17.11
N ILE A 95 10.31 -14.28 -17.24
CA ILE A 95 11.05 -15.48 -16.85
C ILE A 95 11.73 -16.07 -18.08
N GLU A 96 13.04 -16.27 -17.99
CA GLU A 96 13.81 -16.97 -19.01
C GLU A 96 13.34 -18.42 -19.13
N SER A 97 13.08 -18.87 -20.36
CA SER A 97 12.59 -20.23 -20.63
C SER A 97 13.56 -21.33 -20.21
N GLU A 98 14.84 -20.99 -20.05
CA GLU A 98 15.92 -21.92 -19.70
C GLU A 98 16.06 -22.15 -18.18
N THR A 99 15.33 -21.38 -17.36
CA THR A 99 15.39 -21.56 -15.90
C THR A 99 14.71 -22.87 -15.49
N PRO A 100 15.34 -23.72 -14.67
CA PRO A 100 14.69 -24.90 -14.12
C PRO A 100 13.38 -24.55 -13.41
N GLY A 101 12.27 -25.16 -13.83
CA GLY A 101 10.94 -24.88 -13.29
C GLY A 101 10.13 -23.81 -14.03
N SER A 102 10.67 -23.18 -15.09
CA SER A 102 9.96 -22.16 -15.89
C SER A 102 8.53 -22.55 -16.31
N PRO A 103 8.22 -23.81 -16.71
CA PRO A 103 6.84 -24.19 -17.03
C PRO A 103 5.86 -24.00 -15.87
N MET A 104 6.27 -24.30 -14.63
CA MET A 104 5.46 -24.10 -13.43
C MET A 104 5.31 -22.62 -13.10
N TRP A 105 6.38 -21.84 -13.20
CA TRP A 105 6.29 -20.40 -12.98
C TRP A 105 5.41 -19.71 -14.02
N HIS A 106 5.49 -20.11 -15.29
CA HIS A 106 4.64 -19.57 -16.34
C HIS A 106 3.16 -19.86 -16.12
N SER A 107 2.77 -20.98 -15.49
CA SER A 107 1.37 -21.22 -15.14
C SER A 107 0.90 -20.34 -13.99
N LEU A 108 1.77 -20.02 -13.04
CA LEU A 108 1.47 -19.09 -11.92
C LEU A 108 1.44 -17.61 -12.35
N LEU A 109 2.07 -17.27 -13.48
CA LEU A 109 2.17 -15.91 -14.01
C LEU A 109 1.04 -15.50 -14.96
N VAL A 110 0.08 -16.39 -15.20
CA VAL A 110 -1.17 -16.06 -15.88
C VAL A 110 -2.17 -15.69 -14.81
N ASN A 111 -2.59 -14.42 -14.78
CA ASN A 111 -3.59 -13.99 -13.82
C ASN A 111 -4.99 -14.35 -14.33
N GLU A 112 -5.70 -15.20 -13.59
CA GLU A 112 -7.03 -15.69 -13.97
C GLU A 112 -8.17 -14.79 -13.46
N GLU A 113 -7.89 -13.85 -12.54
CA GLU A 113 -8.89 -12.99 -11.92
C GLU A 113 -8.64 -11.49 -12.20
N PRO A 114 -9.41 -10.87 -13.13
CA PRO A 114 -9.24 -9.45 -13.48
C PRO A 114 -9.43 -8.48 -12.31
N ALA A 115 -10.29 -8.81 -11.35
CA ALA A 115 -10.51 -7.97 -10.18
C ALA A 115 -9.28 -7.92 -9.26
N ALA A 116 -8.71 -9.10 -8.96
CA ALA A 116 -7.48 -9.20 -8.17
C ALA A 116 -6.29 -8.54 -8.87
N LEU A 117 -6.20 -8.66 -10.20
CA LEU A 117 -5.18 -7.99 -11.00
C LEU A 117 -5.27 -6.47 -10.89
N ASN A 118 -6.46 -5.89 -11.06
CA ASN A 118 -6.65 -4.45 -10.95
C ASN A 118 -6.31 -3.96 -9.54
N ALA A 119 -6.74 -4.66 -8.49
CA ALA A 119 -6.37 -4.33 -7.12
C ALA A 119 -4.86 -4.43 -6.86
N MET A 120 -4.15 -5.34 -7.55
CA MET A 120 -2.69 -5.43 -7.48
C MET A 120 -2.02 -4.27 -8.22
N LEU A 121 -2.49 -3.91 -9.42
CA LEU A 121 -1.99 -2.76 -10.18
C LEU A 121 -2.18 -1.46 -9.42
N ASP A 122 -3.31 -1.30 -8.75
CA ASP A 122 -3.63 -0.16 -7.89
C ASP A 122 -2.64 -0.06 -6.73
N ARG A 123 -2.39 -1.17 -6.03
CA ARG A 123 -1.38 -1.24 -4.95
C ARG A 123 0.04 -0.95 -5.46
N SER A 124 0.43 -1.52 -6.58
CA SER A 124 1.74 -1.26 -7.20
C SER A 124 1.89 0.20 -7.64
N THR A 125 0.81 0.81 -8.14
CA THR A 125 0.81 2.24 -8.50
C THR A 125 1.04 3.10 -7.27
N LEU A 126 0.32 2.82 -6.17
CA LEU A 126 0.47 3.54 -4.92
C LEU A 126 1.91 3.43 -4.36
N LEU A 127 2.50 2.23 -4.42
CA LEU A 127 3.90 2.02 -4.03
C LEU A 127 4.88 2.81 -4.91
N GLY A 128 4.67 2.84 -6.23
CA GLY A 128 5.51 3.64 -7.12
C GLY A 128 5.41 5.14 -6.83
N VAL A 129 4.21 5.63 -6.51
CA VAL A 129 4.01 7.02 -6.05
C VAL A 129 4.77 7.29 -4.76
N ASP A 130 4.71 6.37 -3.78
CA ASP A 130 5.42 6.47 -2.51
C ASP A 130 6.95 6.57 -2.71
N MET A 131 7.51 5.70 -3.57
CA MET A 131 8.95 5.67 -3.87
C MET A 131 9.41 6.93 -4.63
N LEU A 132 8.61 7.42 -5.58
CA LEU A 132 8.99 8.53 -6.46
C LEU A 132 8.75 9.91 -5.84
N ARG A 133 7.81 10.01 -4.88
CA ARG A 133 7.59 11.27 -4.15
C ARG A 133 8.66 11.54 -3.11
N GLY A 134 9.41 10.51 -2.75
CA GLY A 134 10.43 10.58 -1.72
C GLY A 134 9.77 10.79 -0.37
N HIS A 135 9.86 9.79 0.50
CA HIS A 135 9.97 10.11 1.91
C HIS A 135 11.17 11.03 2.05
N LYS A 136 11.03 12.16 2.75
CA LYS A 136 12.21 12.82 3.31
C LYS A 136 12.88 11.78 4.19
N VAL A 137 13.84 11.05 3.64
CA VAL A 137 14.78 10.28 4.43
C VAL A 137 15.58 11.34 5.15
N ASP A 138 15.15 11.68 6.35
CA ASP A 138 15.89 12.58 7.22
C ASP A 138 17.11 11.80 7.70
N LEU A 139 18.14 11.73 6.85
CA LEU A 139 19.43 11.09 7.12
C LEU A 139 20.18 11.77 8.30
N LEU A 140 19.58 12.78 8.92
CA LEU A 140 20.12 13.54 10.04
C LEU A 140 19.20 13.61 11.26
N ALA A 141 18.09 12.87 11.34
CA ALA A 141 17.28 12.90 12.57
C ALA A 141 18.07 12.30 13.75
N PRO A 142 18.57 13.11 14.72
CA PRO A 142 19.25 12.58 15.89
C PRO A 142 18.18 11.90 16.72
N THR A 143 18.42 10.63 17.09
CA THR A 143 17.71 9.90 18.14
C THR A 143 16.97 10.83 19.10
N ARG A 144 15.68 11.07 18.83
CA ARG A 144 14.80 11.77 19.77
C ARG A 144 14.49 10.76 20.87
N ARG A 145 15.46 10.60 21.78
CA ARG A 145 15.25 9.97 23.07
C ARG A 145 14.13 10.76 23.72
N PHE A 146 12.92 10.21 23.71
CA PHE A 146 11.87 10.64 24.61
C PHE A 146 12.39 10.39 26.02
N GLY A 147 13.03 11.42 26.59
CA GLY A 147 13.50 11.43 27.96
C GLY A 147 12.31 11.23 28.88
N GLY A 148 12.36 10.14 29.64
CA GLY A 148 11.47 9.98 30.78
C GLY A 148 11.73 11.09 31.78
N ILE A 149 10.68 11.82 32.14
CA ILE A 149 10.66 12.63 33.34
C ILE A 149 10.02 11.73 34.40
N LYS A 150 10.86 11.20 35.29
CA LYS A 150 10.41 10.59 36.54
C LYS A 150 9.96 11.72 37.47
N SER A 151 8.75 11.59 38.02
CA SER A 151 8.34 12.28 39.25
C SER A 151 9.10 11.73 40.45
#